data_AF-A0A0W1A1D8-F1
#
_entry.id   AF-A0A0W1A1D8-F1
#
_cell.length_a   1.000
_cell.length_b   1.000
_cell.length_c   1.000
_cell.angle_alpha   90.00
_cell.angle_beta   90.00
_cell.angle_gamma   90.00
#
_symmetry.space_group_name_H-M   'P 1'
#
loop_
_entity.id
_entity.type
_entity.pdbx_description
1 polymer ?
#
loop_
_entity_poly.entity_id
_entity_poly.type
_entity_poly.pdbx_seq_one_letter_code
_entity_poly.pdbx_strand_id
1 'polypeptide(L)'
;MAFKITRGSRHDSKEAVPLLKKLKGLAFGDKGYLGKRIFDELISGGLKLITRMRKNMKAKPQISRYEKKPLNQRGIIETVIGHLKHCFQVWHTRHRSMMNALTHLVAALAAYTIEPLKLGTIKMLMSCTN
;
A
#
# COMPACT_ATOMS: atom_id res chain seq x y z
N MET A 1 -3.81 5.52 -15.02
CA MET A 1 -2.85 4.45 -14.65
C MET A 1 -2.52 4.57 -13.17
N ALA A 2 -2.63 3.46 -12.43
CA ALA A 2 -2.52 3.41 -10.96
C ALA A 2 -1.17 2.88 -10.46
N PHE A 3 -0.13 2.86 -11.31
CA PHE A 3 1.22 2.45 -10.94
C PHE A 3 2.26 3.34 -11.61
N LYS A 4 3.45 3.44 -10.99
CA LYS A 4 4.59 4.22 -11.49
C LYS A 4 5.81 3.33 -11.50
N ILE A 5 6.47 3.25 -12.66
CA ILE A 5 7.71 2.49 -12.82
C ILE A 5 8.88 3.44 -12.60
N THR A 6 9.78 3.06 -11.69
CA THR A 6 10.95 3.85 -11.31
C THR A 6 12.22 3.05 -11.49
N ARG A 7 13.36 3.76 -11.52
CA ARG A 7 14.67 3.10 -11.44
C ARG A 7 14.84 2.49 -10.06
N GLY A 8 15.48 1.33 -9.96
CA GLY A 8 15.70 0.63 -8.68
C GLY A 8 16.48 1.42 -7.63
N SER A 9 17.19 2.48 -8.02
CA SER A 9 17.92 3.37 -7.11
C SER A 9 17.08 4.52 -6.52
N ARG A 10 15.83 4.70 -6.97
CA ARG A 10 14.93 5.72 -6.43
C ARG A 10 14.25 5.19 -5.18
N HIS A 11 14.32 5.97 -4.10
CA HIS A 11 13.64 5.64 -2.85
C HIS A 11 12.12 5.84 -2.99
N ASP A 12 11.33 4.84 -2.61
CA ASP A 12 9.87 4.78 -2.79
C ASP A 12 9.12 5.97 -2.18
N SER A 13 9.63 6.51 -1.06
CA SER A 13 9.02 7.69 -0.42
C SER A 13 8.96 8.93 -1.32
N LYS A 14 9.85 9.06 -2.32
CA LYS A 14 9.82 10.16 -3.28
C LYS A 14 8.68 10.03 -4.28
N GLU A 15 8.18 8.81 -4.47
CA GLU A 15 7.13 8.48 -5.43
C GLU A 15 5.75 8.39 -4.78
N ALA A 16 5.70 8.41 -3.45
CA ALA A 16 4.45 8.38 -2.69
C ALA A 16 3.51 9.53 -3.04
N VAL A 17 4.03 10.78 -3.11
CA VAL A 17 3.21 11.94 -3.48
C VAL A 17 2.62 11.80 -4.88
N PRO A 18 3.40 11.62 -5.97
CA PRO A 18 2.82 11.54 -7.30
C PRO A 18 1.87 10.35 -7.50
N LEU A 19 2.06 9.24 -6.76
CA LEU A 19 1.16 8.09 -6.78
C LEU A 19 -0.15 8.36 -6.06
N LEU A 20 -0.10 9.03 -4.90
CA LEU A 20 -1.24 9.18 -4.00
C LEU A 20 -2.01 10.50 -4.18
N LYS A 21 -1.46 11.49 -4.89
CA LYS A 21 -2.03 12.84 -5.06
C LYS A 21 -3.47 12.87 -5.60
N LYS A 22 -3.87 11.86 -6.38
CA LYS A 22 -5.22 11.76 -6.95
C LYS A 22 -6.22 11.05 -6.03
N LEU A 23 -5.77 10.46 -4.93
CA LEU A 23 -6.60 9.74 -3.97
C LEU A 23 -7.07 10.68 -2.87
N LYS A 24 -8.21 10.36 -2.26
CA LYS A 24 -8.79 11.09 -1.12
C LYS A 24 -9.13 10.11 -0.01
N GLY A 25 -9.18 10.57 1.24
CA GLY A 25 -9.53 9.76 2.40
C GLY A 25 -8.33 9.40 3.27
N LEU A 26 -8.27 8.15 3.74
CA LEU A 26 -7.25 7.67 4.67
C LEU A 26 -6.28 6.72 3.96
N ALA A 27 -4.98 6.97 4.10
CA ALA A 27 -3.93 6.06 3.65
C ALA A 27 -3.13 5.54 4.85
N PHE A 28 -2.87 4.24 4.92
CA PHE A 28 -2.08 3.62 5.99
C PHE A 28 -0.74 3.15 5.43
N GLY A 29 0.35 3.65 6.00
CA GLY A 29 1.69 3.43 5.47
C GLY A 29 2.72 3.06 6.53
N ASP A 30 3.91 2.75 6.03
CA ASP A 30 5.07 2.45 6.86
C ASP A 30 5.87 3.67 7.31
N LYS A 31 6.75 3.45 8.29
CA LYS A 31 7.66 4.48 8.83
C LYS A 31 8.64 5.03 7.78
N GLY A 32 8.80 4.34 6.64
CA GLY A 32 9.61 4.81 5.52
C GLY A 32 8.99 6.00 4.78
N TYR A 33 7.67 6.18 4.89
CA TYR A 33 6.91 7.27 4.27
C TYR A 33 6.75 8.50 5.18
N LEU A 34 7.40 8.50 6.34
CA LEU A 34 7.45 9.65 7.24
C LEU A 34 8.25 10.78 6.60
N GLY A 35 7.57 11.85 6.23
CA GLY A 35 8.19 13.10 5.79
C GLY A 35 7.18 14.24 5.90
N LYS A 36 7.61 15.36 6.50
CA LYS A 36 6.74 16.53 6.70
C LYS A 36 6.16 17.02 5.36
N ARG A 37 7.01 17.16 4.33
CA ARG A 37 6.59 17.54 2.97
C ARG A 37 5.54 16.59 2.39
N ILE A 38 5.76 15.28 2.48
CA ILE A 38 4.83 14.27 1.97
C ILE A 38 3.48 14.38 2.68
N PHE A 39 3.49 14.55 4.00
CA PHE A 39 2.27 14.70 4.78
C PHE A 39 1.51 15.98 4.41
N ASP A 40 2.20 17.12 4.36
CA ASP A 40 1.61 18.43 4.04
C ASP A 40 1.03 18.45 2.61
N GLU A 41 1.72 17.84 1.64
CA GLU A 41 1.23 17.76 0.26
C GLU A 41 0.01 16.84 0.13
N LEU A 42 0.02 15.66 0.77
CA LEU A 42 -1.11 14.72 0.69
C LEU A 42 -2.33 15.22 1.45
N ILE A 43 -2.15 15.84 2.63
CA ILE A 43 -3.26 16.41 3.40
C ILE A 43 -3.94 17.55 2.62
N SER A 44 -3.14 18.37 1.90
CA SER A 44 -3.69 19.44 1.05
C SER A 44 -4.54 18.91 -0.10
N GLY A 45 -4.24 17.70 -0.58
CA GLY A 45 -5.03 16.98 -1.58
C GLY A 45 -6.26 16.24 -1.01
N GLY A 46 -6.48 16.28 0.30
CA GLY A 46 -7.57 15.55 0.96
C GLY A 46 -7.25 14.10 1.31
N LEU A 47 -5.96 13.72 1.35
CA LEU A 47 -5.51 12.39 1.76
C LEU A 47 -4.70 12.46 3.06
N LYS A 48 -5.24 11.88 4.14
CA LYS A 48 -4.55 11.77 5.42
C LYS A 48 -3.69 10.51 5.44
N LEU A 49 -2.36 10.68 5.33
CA LEU A 49 -1.39 9.59 5.48
C LEU A 49 -1.11 9.30 6.95
N ILE A 50 -1.47 8.10 7.40
CA ILE A 50 -1.34 7.61 8.77
C ILE A 50 -0.21 6.59 8.83
N THR A 51 0.77 6.84 9.71
CA THR A 51 1.95 5.98 9.89
C THR A 51 2.24 5.78 11.38
N ARG A 52 3.04 4.76 11.71
CA ARG A 52 3.58 4.63 13.08
C ARG A 52 4.63 5.71 13.32
N MET A 53 4.65 6.28 14.52
CA MET A 53 5.66 7.26 14.90
C MET A 53 7.07 6.64 15.03
N ARG A 54 8.10 7.46 14.79
CA ARG A 54 9.48 7.18 15.23
C ARG A 54 9.66 7.68 16.66
N LYS A 55 10.50 6.99 17.44
CA LYS A 55 10.77 7.32 18.86
C LYS A 55 11.23 8.77 19.07
N ASN A 56 11.93 9.35 18.08
CA ASN A 56 12.55 10.69 18.18
C ASN A 56 11.67 11.84 17.64
N MET A 57 10.38 11.61 17.34
CA MET A 57 9.50 12.66 16.80
C MET A 57 8.81 13.45 17.92
N LYS A 58 8.95 14.78 17.86
CA LYS A 58 8.43 15.72 18.88
C LYS A 58 6.90 15.91 18.83
N ALA A 59 6.27 15.73 17.67
CA ALA A 59 4.83 15.93 17.49
C ALA A 59 4.09 14.60 17.34
N LYS A 60 3.07 14.39 18.17
CA LYS A 60 2.14 13.25 18.09
C LYS A 60 0.92 13.67 17.27
N PRO A 61 0.80 13.32 15.97
CA PRO A 61 -0.49 13.45 15.30
C PRO A 61 -1.50 12.58 16.05
N GLN A 62 -2.65 13.15 16.42
CA GLN A 62 -3.71 12.38 17.06
C GLN A 62 -4.24 11.35 16.07
N ILE A 63 -4.04 10.07 16.41
CA ILE A 63 -4.60 8.93 15.70
C ILE A 63 -5.87 8.53 16.46
N SER A 64 -7.02 8.63 15.81
CA SER A 64 -8.29 8.22 16.39
C SER A 64 -8.31 6.72 16.70
N ARG A 65 -9.14 6.29 17.64
CA ARG A 65 -9.31 4.85 17.96
C ARG A 65 -9.70 4.05 16.72
N TYR A 66 -10.48 4.65 15.83
CA TYR A 66 -10.88 4.07 14.54
C TYR A 66 -9.72 3.92 13.57
N GLU A 67 -8.80 4.88 13.54
CA GLU A 67 -7.61 4.87 12.67
C GLU A 67 -6.54 3.89 13.18
N LYS A 68 -6.51 3.62 14.48
CA LYS A 68 -5.53 2.73 15.11
C LYS A 68 -5.71 1.27 14.70
N LYS A 69 -6.95 0.82 14.49
CA LYS A 69 -7.27 -0.57 14.08
C LYS A 69 -6.66 -0.94 12.70
N PRO A 70 -6.97 -0.21 11.60
CA PRO A 70 -6.36 -0.48 10.29
C PRO A 70 -4.83 -0.26 10.30
N LEU A 71 -4.32 0.71 11.08
CA LEU A 71 -2.87 0.88 11.23
C LEU A 71 -2.19 -0.34 11.88
N ASN A 72 -2.86 -1.03 12.80
CA ASN A 72 -2.34 -2.27 13.39
C ASN A 72 -2.48 -3.47 12.45
N GLN A 73 -3.51 -3.47 11.61
CA GLN A 73 -3.79 -4.51 10.62
C GLN A 73 -3.05 -4.32 9.29
N ARG A 74 -2.20 -3.29 9.17
CA ARG A 74 -1.43 -3.01 7.95
C ARG A 74 -0.61 -4.19 7.42
N GLY A 75 -0.20 -5.14 8.28
CA GLY A 75 0.53 -6.36 7.89
C GLY A 75 -0.24 -7.26 6.92
N ILE A 76 -1.56 -7.07 6.78
CA ILE A 76 -2.36 -7.76 5.76
C ILE A 76 -1.80 -7.52 4.35
N ILE A 77 -1.25 -6.32 4.07
CA ILE A 77 -0.67 -6.03 2.76
C ILE A 77 0.53 -6.94 2.46
N GLU A 78 1.37 -7.21 3.46
CA GLU A 78 2.52 -8.11 3.33
C GLU A 78 2.05 -9.54 3.09
N THR A 79 0.97 -9.96 3.76
CA THR A 79 0.37 -11.29 3.55
C THR A 79 -0.21 -11.44 2.14
N VAL A 80 -0.94 -10.43 1.64
CA VAL A 80 -1.48 -10.44 0.27
C VAL A 80 -0.36 -10.46 -0.76
N ILE A 81 0.68 -9.62 -0.57
CA ILE A 81 1.85 -9.61 -1.45
C ILE A 81 2.57 -10.97 -1.41
N GLY A 82 2.73 -11.59 -0.24
CA GLY A 82 3.29 -12.93 -0.09
C GLY A 82 2.48 -13.97 -0.84
N HIS A 83 1.16 -13.94 -0.71
CA HIS A 83 0.26 -14.83 -1.43
C HIS A 83 0.38 -14.66 -2.95
N LEU A 84 0.41 -13.42 -3.46
CA LEU A 84 0.66 -13.12 -4.87
C LEU A 84 2.00 -13.68 -5.36
N LYS A 85 3.05 -13.58 -4.55
CA LYS A 85 4.37 -14.12 -4.89
C LYS A 85 4.38 -15.65 -4.99
N HIS A 86 3.76 -16.34 -4.04
CA HIS A 86 3.86 -17.79 -3.92
C HIS A 86 2.80 -18.54 -4.75
N CYS A 87 1.54 -18.11 -4.70
CA CYS A 87 0.44 -18.79 -5.38
C CYS A 87 0.34 -18.41 -6.86
N PHE A 88 0.61 -17.14 -7.19
CA PHE A 88 0.55 -16.63 -8.56
C PHE A 88 1.93 -16.42 -9.19
N GLN A 89 2.99 -16.89 -8.53
CA GLN A 89 4.37 -16.89 -9.03
C GLN A 89 4.88 -15.55 -9.58
N VAL A 90 4.34 -14.42 -9.08
CA VAL A 90 4.69 -13.07 -9.57
C VAL A 90 6.18 -12.76 -9.41
N TRP A 91 6.86 -13.43 -8.48
CA TRP A 91 8.30 -13.27 -8.25
C TRP A 91 9.19 -13.89 -9.34
N HIS A 92 8.66 -14.77 -10.19
CA HIS A 92 9.53 -15.51 -11.10
C HIS A 92 10.28 -14.57 -12.06
N THR A 93 11.56 -14.83 -12.30
CA THR A 93 12.42 -13.97 -13.14
C THR A 93 12.44 -14.35 -14.63
N ARG A 94 11.67 -15.37 -15.04
CA ARG A 94 11.71 -15.93 -16.40
C ARG A 94 10.99 -15.12 -17.49
N HIS A 95 10.59 -13.87 -17.19
CA HIS A 95 9.98 -13.02 -18.22
C HIS A 95 11.05 -12.55 -19.21
N ARG A 96 10.93 -12.96 -20.47
CA ARG A 96 11.84 -12.53 -21.56
C ARG A 96 11.52 -11.14 -22.11
N SER A 97 10.40 -10.54 -21.70
CA SER A 97 10.00 -9.18 -22.06
C SER A 97 9.25 -8.50 -20.91
N MET A 98 9.35 -7.17 -20.85
CA MET A 98 8.64 -6.35 -19.87
C MET A 98 7.12 -6.44 -20.03
N MET A 99 6.64 -6.53 -21.27
CA MET A 99 5.21 -6.67 -21.56
C MET A 99 4.68 -8.01 -21.03
N ASN A 100 5.42 -9.10 -21.19
CA ASN A 100 5.02 -10.40 -20.65
C ASN A 100 4.96 -10.39 -19.12
N ALA A 101 5.89 -9.67 -18.47
CA ALA A 101 5.86 -9.48 -17.03
C ALA A 101 4.62 -8.69 -16.57
N LEU A 102 4.26 -7.61 -17.28
CA LEU A 102 3.07 -6.82 -16.96
C LEU A 102 1.79 -7.61 -17.18
N THR A 103 1.69 -8.36 -18.29
CA THR A 103 0.53 -9.22 -18.57
C THR A 103 0.36 -10.28 -17.49
N HIS A 104 1.45 -10.91 -17.05
CA HIS A 104 1.42 -11.87 -15.96
C HIS A 104 0.96 -11.23 -14.63
N LEU A 105 1.46 -10.03 -14.30
CA LEU A 105 1.04 -9.29 -13.11
C LEU A 105 -0.45 -8.95 -13.14
N VAL A 106 -0.98 -8.48 -14.27
CA VAL A 106 -2.41 -8.15 -14.42
C VAL A 106 -3.27 -9.41 -14.33
N ALA A 107 -2.84 -10.52 -14.94
CA ALA A 107 -3.53 -11.80 -14.85
C ALA A 107 -3.55 -12.35 -13.41
N ALA A 108 -2.43 -12.25 -12.68
CA ALA A 108 -2.36 -12.63 -11.27
C ALA A 108 -3.29 -11.79 -10.38
N LEU A 109 -3.36 -10.49 -10.63
CA LEU A 109 -4.30 -9.60 -9.93
C LEU A 109 -5.76 -9.96 -10.24
N ALA A 110 -6.09 -10.23 -11.50
CA ALA A 110 -7.43 -10.65 -11.90
C ALA A 110 -7.81 -11.99 -11.25
N ALA A 111 -6.90 -12.97 -11.25
CA ALA A 111 -7.13 -14.25 -10.60
C ALA A 111 -7.34 -14.10 -9.08
N TYR A 112 -6.59 -13.21 -8.42
CA TYR A 112 -6.80 -12.88 -7.01
C TYR A 112 -8.18 -12.24 -6.74
N THR A 113 -8.76 -11.50 -7.69
CA THR A 113 -10.13 -10.98 -7.51
C THR A 113 -11.21 -12.06 -7.58
N ILE A 114 -10.95 -13.14 -8.32
CA ILE A 114 -11.88 -14.28 -8.46
C ILE A 114 -11.75 -15.20 -7.24
N GLU A 115 -10.52 -15.52 -6.84
CA GLU A 115 -10.22 -16.34 -5.67
C GLU A 115 -9.34 -15.57 -4.69
N PRO A 116 -9.94 -14.68 -3.87
CA PRO A 116 -9.19 -13.89 -2.92
C PRO A 116 -8.72 -14.76 -1.75
N LEU A 117 -7.60 -14.34 -1.17
CA LEU A 117 -7.08 -14.96 0.04
C LEU A 117 -8.13 -14.92 1.16
N LYS A 118 -8.55 -16.10 1.62
CA LYS A 118 -9.56 -16.27 2.67
C LYS A 118 -8.95 -16.00 4.06
N LEU A 119 -8.72 -14.73 4.39
CA LEU A 119 -8.35 -14.31 5.75
C LEU A 119 -9.56 -13.75 6.49
N GLY A 120 -9.79 -14.24 7.72
CA GLY A 120 -10.80 -13.68 8.62
C GLY A 120 -10.61 -12.17 8.86
N THR A 121 -9.36 -11.69 8.87
CA THR A 121 -9.04 -10.27 9.06
C THR A 121 -9.42 -9.38 7.86
N ILE A 122 -9.33 -9.89 6.62
CA ILE A 122 -9.78 -9.17 5.42
C ILE A 122 -11.31 -9.03 5.45
N LYS A 123 -12.02 -10.10 5.82
CA LYS A 123 -13.48 -10.10 5.97
C LYS A 123 -13.96 -9.08 7.01
N MET A 124 -13.22 -8.93 8.11
CA MET A 124 -13.49 -7.95 9.17
C MET A 124 -13.20 -6.50 8.79
N LEU A 125 -12.32 -6.24 7.81
CA LEU A 125 -12.10 -4.89 7.28
C LEU A 125 -13.22 -4.49 6.31
N MET A 126 -13.66 -5.44 5.46
CA MET A 126 -14.75 -5.23 4.50
C MET A 126 -16.12 -5.00 5.17
N SER A 127 -16.34 -5.56 6.36
CA SER A 127 -17.58 -5.31 7.12
C SER A 127 -17.59 -4.00 7.91
N CYS A 128 -16.44 -3.35 8.10
CA CYS A 128 -16.33 -2.04 8.76
C CYS A 128 -16.50 -0.85 7.81
N THR A 129 -16.69 -1.10 6.51
CA THR A 129 -16.89 -0.08 5.46
C THR A 129 -18.36 0.16 5.08
N ASN A 130 -19.32 -0.41 5.83
CA ASN A 130 -20.75 -0.13 5.70
C ASN A 130 -21.26 0.77 6.83
#